data_AF-A0AAE1E1Y1-F1
#
_entry.id   AF-A0AAE1E1Y1-F1
#
_cell.length_a   1.000
_cell.length_b   1.000
_cell.length_c   1.000
_cell.angle_alpha   90.00
_cell.angle_beta   90.00
_cell.angle_gamma   90.00
#
_symmetry.space_group_name_H-M   'P 1'
#
loop_
_entity.id
_entity.type
_entity.pdbx_description
1 polymer ?
#
loop_
_entity_poly.entity_id
_entity_poly.type
_entity_poly.pdbx_seq_one_letter_code
_entity_poly.pdbx_strand_id
1 'polypeptide(L)'
;MAQADCHSFWNTSGHPVDGVENINMKACYPASLQDYTAYEPKPEHCGDLASALTSALASVNNGSAEPPPADPLTRHALSYLNGGGGSGKTTRANEVFRGMNLLVLTPTHRLAKEMRSRGVDAQTYHSFFRWSGQKDWTPDRIRRKHIPPVVIWDEVCTVPRAVLEIFLDWLVQRGVQVVCCGDQGQPRPIAGASPHAWLKERCDYYEEITVDHRSRCEKLSALKRAIRLQSNKIQCKEMRKALPRCRGWANFVDVWHPRDLLLVTRKAPRDRAQKLLFEHHKNPSRTNQSRLSTDLGTHASKTFLSQSQAQTGPRKN
;
A
#
# COMPACT_ATOMS: atom_id res chain seq x y z
N MET A 1 27.56 -22.21 2.54
CA MET A 1 26.76 -21.19 3.24
C MET A 1 25.58 -20.86 2.35
N ALA A 2 24.37 -21.25 2.75
CA ALA A 2 23.16 -21.15 1.94
C ALA A 2 22.71 -19.69 1.78
N GLN A 3 22.52 -19.25 0.54
CA GLN A 3 21.73 -18.07 0.20
C GLN A 3 20.28 -18.37 0.61
N ALA A 4 19.79 -17.70 1.64
CA ALA A 4 18.39 -17.76 2.01
C ALA A 4 17.58 -17.00 0.96
N ASP A 5 17.04 -17.75 0.00
CA ASP A 5 16.07 -17.29 -0.97
C ASP A 5 14.85 -16.71 -0.26
N CYS A 6 14.57 -15.46 -0.59
CA CYS A 6 13.73 -14.58 0.18
C CYS A 6 12.54 -14.21 -0.71
N HIS A 7 11.65 -15.18 -0.94
CA HIS A 7 10.60 -15.16 -1.97
C HIS A 7 9.18 -14.79 -1.47
N SER A 8 9.01 -14.09 -0.35
CA SER A 8 7.65 -13.88 0.20
C SER A 8 7.49 -12.58 0.97
N PHE A 9 7.54 -11.45 0.28
CA PHE A 9 7.72 -10.17 0.95
C PHE A 9 6.55 -9.18 0.91
N TRP A 10 5.58 -9.27 -0.01
CA TRP A 10 4.72 -8.10 -0.26
C TRP A 10 3.25 -8.32 0.08
N ASN A 11 2.90 -8.60 1.33
CA ASN A 11 1.53 -9.01 1.66
C ASN A 11 0.48 -7.88 1.68
N THR A 12 -0.69 -8.18 1.11
CA THR A 12 -1.97 -7.52 1.43
C THR A 12 -2.91 -8.54 2.09
N SER A 13 -3.88 -8.09 2.90
CA SER A 13 -4.79 -8.99 3.62
C SER A 13 -5.68 -9.77 2.64
N GLY A 14 -5.40 -11.05 2.43
CA GLY A 14 -6.18 -11.98 1.62
C GLY A 14 -5.49 -12.52 0.37
N HIS A 15 -4.39 -11.88 -0.07
CA HIS A 15 -3.63 -12.31 -1.24
C HIS A 15 -2.12 -12.24 -0.93
N PRO A 16 -1.45 -13.39 -0.68
CA PRO A 16 -0.01 -13.40 -0.60
C PRO A 16 0.56 -12.96 -1.95
N VAL A 17 1.55 -12.07 -1.91
CA VAL A 17 2.25 -11.61 -3.11
C VAL A 17 3.65 -12.23 -3.07
N ASP A 18 3.93 -13.10 -4.04
CA ASP A 18 5.15 -13.90 -4.13
C ASP A 18 6.38 -13.06 -4.54
N GLY A 19 6.16 -11.84 -5.06
CA GLY A 19 7.24 -10.91 -5.40
C GLY A 19 6.73 -9.54 -5.83
N VAL A 20 7.57 -8.52 -5.72
CA VAL A 20 7.32 -7.22 -6.35
C VAL A 20 8.43 -6.95 -7.34
N GLU A 21 8.03 -6.61 -8.55
CA GLU A 21 8.92 -6.27 -9.64
C GLU A 21 8.72 -4.82 -10.05
N ASN A 22 9.82 -4.15 -10.36
CA ASN A 22 9.76 -2.84 -10.98
C ASN A 22 9.67 -3.02 -12.49
N ILE A 23 8.73 -2.34 -13.13
CA ILE A 23 8.51 -2.44 -14.58
C ILE A 23 8.69 -1.07 -15.21
N ASN A 24 9.56 -1.01 -16.22
CA ASN A 24 9.67 0.19 -17.03
C ASN A 24 8.49 0.30 -18.00
N MET A 25 7.52 1.11 -17.61
CA MET A 25 6.28 1.33 -18.37
C MET A 25 6.44 2.31 -19.54
N LYS A 26 7.65 2.73 -19.96
CA LYS A 26 7.87 3.69 -21.06
C LYS A 26 7.05 3.40 -22.32
N ALA A 27 6.98 2.13 -22.72
CA ALA A 27 6.19 1.68 -23.87
C ALA A 27 4.66 1.89 -23.71
N CYS A 28 4.18 2.03 -22.47
CA CYS A 28 2.78 2.27 -22.14
C CYS A 28 2.42 3.77 -22.01
N TYR A 29 3.38 4.70 -22.08
CA TYR A 29 3.07 6.14 -22.06
C TYR A 29 2.55 6.62 -23.42
N PRO A 30 1.70 7.66 -23.45
CA PRO A 30 1.39 8.42 -24.66
C PRO A 30 2.67 8.92 -25.34
N ALA A 31 2.70 9.00 -26.66
CA ALA A 31 3.88 9.44 -27.42
C ALA A 31 4.42 10.80 -26.92
N SER A 32 3.54 11.72 -26.53
CA SER A 32 3.89 13.03 -25.96
C SER A 32 4.60 13.00 -24.60
N LEU A 33 4.67 11.84 -23.94
CA LEU A 33 5.34 11.65 -22.65
C LEU A 33 6.53 10.69 -22.74
N GLN A 34 6.85 10.17 -23.94
CA GLN A 34 7.97 9.24 -24.14
C GLN A 34 9.34 9.96 -24.14
N ASP A 35 9.36 11.27 -24.45
CA ASP A 35 10.56 12.12 -24.48
C ASP A 35 10.93 12.77 -23.14
N TYR A 36 10.14 12.58 -22.09
CA TYR A 36 10.57 12.98 -20.75
C TYR A 36 11.69 12.04 -20.30
N THR A 37 12.94 12.50 -20.41
CA THR A 37 14.10 11.87 -19.81
C THR A 37 13.78 11.56 -18.35
N ALA A 38 13.98 10.30 -17.97
CA ALA A 38 13.79 9.88 -16.60
C ALA A 38 14.66 10.77 -15.71
N TYR A 39 14.07 11.40 -14.69
CA TYR A 39 14.83 12.15 -13.70
C TYR A 39 15.91 11.25 -13.07
N GLU A 40 17.16 11.46 -13.46
CA GLU A 40 18.35 10.91 -12.83
C GLU A 40 18.87 11.92 -11.80
N PRO A 41 18.74 11.65 -10.48
CA PRO A 41 19.27 12.57 -9.49
C PRO A 41 20.80 12.45 -9.41
N LYS A 42 21.48 13.59 -9.61
CA LYS A 42 22.93 13.74 -9.37
C LYS A 42 23.33 13.45 -7.90
N PRO A 43 24.56 12.98 -7.64
CA PRO A 43 24.92 12.25 -6.42
C PRO A 43 25.12 13.08 -5.14
N GLU A 44 25.00 14.40 -5.17
CA GLU A 44 25.89 15.24 -4.35
C GLU A 44 25.37 15.66 -2.97
N HIS A 45 24.18 15.19 -2.53
CA HIS A 45 23.67 15.50 -1.20
C HIS A 45 22.93 14.31 -0.58
N CYS A 46 23.64 13.49 0.20
CA CYS A 46 23.04 12.45 1.03
C CYS A 46 23.93 12.20 2.25
N GLY A 47 23.52 12.74 3.41
CA GLY A 47 24.12 12.37 4.70
C GLY A 47 23.70 10.97 5.14
N ASP A 48 24.49 10.38 6.03
CA ASP A 48 24.44 8.98 6.45
C ASP A 48 23.15 8.59 7.18
N LEU A 49 22.30 7.81 6.51
CA LEU A 49 21.12 7.13 7.05
C LEU A 49 21.45 5.89 7.91
N ALA A 50 22.73 5.49 7.95
CA ALA A 50 23.17 4.28 8.63
C ALA A 50 22.97 4.36 10.17
N SER A 51 23.09 5.55 10.77
CA SER A 51 22.93 5.69 12.23
C SER A 51 21.48 5.60 12.69
N ALA A 52 20.52 6.02 11.84
CA ALA A 52 19.09 5.97 12.17
C ALA A 52 18.53 4.53 12.23
N LEU A 53 19.14 3.60 11.49
CA LEU A 53 18.78 2.17 11.48
C LEU A 53 19.21 1.45 12.77
N THR A 54 20.35 1.83 13.34
CA THR A 54 20.92 1.20 14.54
C THR A 54 20.15 1.59 15.80
N SER A 55 19.74 2.86 15.92
CA SER A 55 19.00 3.35 17.11
C SER A 55 17.57 2.80 17.21
N ALA A 56 16.94 2.44 16.09
CA ALA A 56 15.57 1.91 16.06
C ALA A 56 15.45 0.46 16.56
N LEU A 57 16.56 -0.25 16.74
CA LEU A 57 16.60 -1.67 17.14
C LEU A 57 16.73 -1.87 18.66
N ALA A 58 16.96 -0.81 19.44
CA ALA A 58 17.38 -0.93 20.84
C ALA A 58 16.27 -0.81 21.91
N SER A 59 15.00 -0.63 21.56
CA SER A 59 13.96 -0.30 22.57
C SER A 59 12.69 -1.15 22.47
N VAL A 60 12.73 -2.38 22.97
CA VAL A 60 11.52 -3.12 23.41
C VAL A 60 11.90 -4.08 24.53
N ASN A 61 11.45 -3.83 25.77
CA ASN A 61 10.97 -4.83 26.74
C ASN A 61 10.71 -4.21 28.12
N ASN A 62 9.45 -4.24 28.58
CA ASN A 62 9.01 -5.02 29.75
C ASN A 62 7.57 -4.65 30.12
N GLY A 63 6.74 -5.67 30.36
CA GLY A 63 5.38 -5.55 30.87
C GLY A 63 5.23 -6.20 32.25
N SER A 64 4.34 -5.66 33.07
CA SER A 64 3.80 -6.31 34.27
C SER A 64 2.31 -5.96 34.39
N ALA A 65 1.51 -6.93 34.81
CA ALA A 65 0.05 -6.93 34.71
C ALA A 65 -0.66 -6.30 35.92
N GLU A 66 -1.29 -5.15 35.68
CA GLU A 66 -2.48 -4.65 36.37
C GLU A 66 -3.68 -4.76 35.40
N PRO A 67 -4.95 -4.76 35.89
CA PRO A 67 -6.11 -4.67 35.00
C PRO A 67 -5.93 -3.49 34.04
N PRO A 68 -6.17 -3.65 32.73
CA PRO A 68 -5.78 -2.65 31.75
C PRO A 68 -6.38 -1.30 32.13
N PRO A 69 -5.58 -0.24 32.33
CA PRO A 69 -6.15 1.08 32.49
C PRO A 69 -7.05 1.35 31.29
N ALA A 70 -8.29 1.80 31.55
CA ALA A 70 -9.26 2.12 30.50
C ALA A 70 -8.56 2.94 29.40
N ASP A 71 -8.68 2.49 28.14
CA ASP A 71 -7.94 3.05 27.00
C ASP A 71 -8.04 4.58 27.02
N PRO A 72 -6.93 5.33 26.89
CA PRO A 72 -6.95 6.79 26.95
C PRO A 72 -8.02 7.43 26.06
N LEU A 73 -8.32 6.80 24.91
CA LEU A 73 -9.36 7.24 23.99
C LEU A 73 -10.71 7.51 24.66
N THR A 74 -11.09 6.74 25.70
CA THR A 74 -12.40 6.87 26.35
C THR A 74 -12.50 8.11 27.25
N ARG A 75 -11.39 8.79 27.56
CA ARG A 75 -11.34 9.89 28.53
C ARG A 75 -11.33 11.29 27.89
N HIS A 76 -11.18 11.34 26.58
CA HIS A 76 -10.93 12.56 25.82
C HIS A 76 -12.03 12.82 24.82
N ALA A 77 -12.47 14.09 24.72
CA ALA A 77 -13.52 14.48 23.78
C ALA A 77 -13.01 14.46 22.34
N LEU A 78 -11.74 14.83 22.13
CA LEU A 78 -11.07 14.79 20.83
C LEU A 78 -9.74 14.06 20.93
N SER A 79 -9.67 12.88 20.33
CA SER A 79 -8.45 12.08 20.21
C SER A 79 -7.94 12.04 18.77
N TYR A 80 -6.62 12.02 18.57
CA TYR A 80 -6.00 11.86 17.27
C TYR A 80 -4.95 10.74 17.27
N LEU A 81 -5.25 9.67 16.52
CA LEU A 81 -4.35 8.58 16.23
C LEU A 81 -3.69 8.82 14.87
N ASN A 82 -2.38 8.98 14.84
CA ASN A 82 -1.59 9.09 13.61
C ASN A 82 -0.71 7.86 13.42
N GLY A 83 -0.59 7.35 12.20
CA GLY A 83 0.19 6.14 11.95
C GLY A 83 0.11 5.68 10.51
N GLY A 84 1.04 4.86 10.07
CA GLY A 84 1.05 4.32 8.71
C GLY A 84 -0.17 3.45 8.40
N GLY A 85 -0.47 3.22 7.12
CA GLY A 85 -1.41 2.16 6.72
C GLY A 85 -1.01 0.81 7.34
N GLY A 86 -1.96 0.08 7.95
CA GLY A 86 -1.67 -1.18 8.65
C GLY A 86 -1.37 -1.05 10.15
N SER A 87 -1.32 0.16 10.70
CA SER A 87 -1.09 0.39 12.13
C SER A 87 -2.30 0.15 13.04
N GLY A 88 -3.44 -0.31 12.51
CA GLY A 88 -4.60 -0.70 13.32
C GLY A 88 -5.39 0.44 13.97
N LYS A 89 -5.12 1.73 13.68
CA LYS A 89 -5.80 2.90 14.29
C LYS A 89 -7.34 2.75 14.36
N THR A 90 -7.97 2.63 13.20
CA THR A 90 -9.43 2.53 13.09
C THR A 90 -9.94 1.24 13.71
N THR A 91 -9.15 0.16 13.69
CA THR A 91 -9.49 -1.10 14.36
C THR A 91 -9.52 -0.89 15.86
N ARG A 92 -8.44 -0.40 16.48
CA ARG A 92 -8.37 -0.11 17.92
C ARG A 92 -9.51 0.80 18.36
N ALA A 93 -9.75 1.90 17.64
CA ALA A 93 -10.85 2.82 17.95
C ALA A 93 -12.22 2.10 17.93
N ASN A 94 -12.50 1.29 16.89
CA ASN A 94 -13.74 0.51 16.84
C ASN A 94 -13.86 -0.52 17.97
N GLU A 95 -12.75 -1.12 18.40
CA GLU A 95 -12.75 -2.11 19.49
C GLU A 95 -12.98 -1.45 20.86
N VAL A 96 -12.34 -0.31 21.12
CA VAL A 96 -12.51 0.45 22.36
C VAL A 96 -13.95 0.88 22.57
N PHE A 97 -14.63 1.32 21.51
CA PHE A 97 -16.03 1.77 21.56
C PHE A 97 -17.04 0.70 21.15
N ARG A 98 -16.64 -0.58 21.10
CA ARG A 98 -17.51 -1.68 20.70
C ARG A 98 -18.75 -1.74 21.61
N GLY A 99 -19.93 -1.86 20.99
CA GLY A 99 -21.21 -1.89 21.71
C GLY A 99 -21.81 -0.52 22.00
N MET A 100 -21.09 0.57 21.72
CA MET A 100 -21.66 1.91 21.69
C MET A 100 -22.29 2.21 20.33
N ASN A 101 -23.25 3.13 20.30
CA ASN A 101 -23.76 3.70 19.05
C ASN A 101 -22.69 4.61 18.46
N LEU A 102 -21.85 4.06 17.58
CA LEU A 102 -20.76 4.78 16.92
C LEU A 102 -20.99 4.86 15.42
N LEU A 103 -20.42 5.91 14.80
CA LEU A 103 -20.39 6.06 13.35
C LEU A 103 -18.96 6.30 12.88
N VAL A 104 -18.56 5.59 11.82
CA VAL A 104 -17.30 5.85 11.13
C VAL A 104 -17.51 6.79 9.95
N LEU A 105 -16.87 7.96 9.98
CA LEU A 105 -16.81 8.89 8.86
C LEU A 105 -15.58 8.61 8.01
N THR A 106 -15.77 8.58 6.69
CA THR A 106 -14.70 8.35 5.71
C THR A 106 -14.71 9.40 4.61
N PRO A 107 -13.59 9.63 3.89
CA PRO A 107 -13.55 10.60 2.80
C PRO A 107 -14.24 10.11 1.52
N THR A 108 -14.33 8.79 1.29
CA THR A 108 -14.82 8.23 0.02
C THR A 108 -15.88 7.15 0.22
N HIS A 109 -16.80 7.04 -0.76
CA HIS A 109 -17.84 6.01 -0.75
C HIS A 109 -17.27 4.58 -0.79
N ARG A 110 -16.11 4.39 -1.41
CA ARG A 110 -15.43 3.08 -1.47
C ARG A 110 -15.03 2.62 -0.07
N LEU A 111 -14.39 3.48 0.72
CA LEU A 111 -14.00 3.18 2.09
C LEU A 111 -15.22 2.94 2.99
N ALA A 112 -16.24 3.80 2.90
CA ALA A 112 -17.50 3.58 3.62
C ALA A 112 -18.15 2.23 3.28
N LYS A 113 -18.13 1.81 2.02
CA LYS A 113 -18.65 0.50 1.59
C LYS A 113 -17.81 -0.65 2.16
N GLU A 114 -16.49 -0.52 2.15
CA GLU A 114 -15.58 -1.51 2.74
C GLU A 114 -15.81 -1.68 4.25
N MET A 115 -15.92 -0.58 5.00
CA MET A 115 -16.21 -0.63 6.44
C MET A 115 -17.56 -1.30 6.73
N ARG A 116 -18.62 -0.94 5.98
CA ARG A 116 -19.93 -1.60 6.11
C ARG A 116 -19.90 -3.09 5.80
N SER A 117 -19.07 -3.52 4.85
CA SER A 117 -18.90 -4.96 4.56
C SER A 117 -18.27 -5.75 5.73
N ARG A 118 -17.64 -5.05 6.67
CA ARG A 118 -17.09 -5.61 7.92
C ARG A 118 -18.04 -5.46 9.11
N GLY A 119 -19.29 -5.05 8.88
CA GLY A 119 -20.29 -4.85 9.94
C GLY A 119 -20.15 -3.55 10.73
N VAL A 120 -19.36 -2.59 10.25
CA VAL A 120 -19.18 -1.27 10.89
C VAL A 120 -20.14 -0.26 10.27
N ASP A 121 -20.89 0.49 11.08
CA ASP A 121 -21.70 1.61 10.56
C ASP A 121 -20.78 2.72 10.06
N ALA A 122 -20.85 3.00 8.76
CA ALA A 122 -19.94 3.93 8.12
C ALA A 122 -20.57 4.65 6.93
N GLN A 123 -20.27 5.94 6.80
CA GLN A 123 -20.65 6.76 5.66
C GLN A 123 -19.59 7.79 5.32
N THR A 124 -19.81 8.55 4.24
CA THR A 124 -18.91 9.67 3.92
C THR A 124 -19.23 10.86 4.80
N TYR A 125 -18.20 11.63 5.21
CA TYR A 125 -18.44 12.89 5.93
C TYR A 125 -19.30 13.85 5.09
N HIS A 126 -19.13 13.84 3.76
CA HIS A 126 -19.97 14.56 2.82
C HIS A 126 -21.47 14.27 3.01
N SER A 127 -21.84 12.99 3.11
CA SER A 127 -23.24 12.57 3.28
C SER A 127 -23.76 12.86 4.69
N PHE A 128 -22.92 12.65 5.71
CA PHE A 128 -23.27 12.93 7.10
C PHE A 128 -23.61 14.42 7.28
N PHE A 129 -22.67 15.30 6.94
CA PHE A 129 -22.79 16.76 7.07
C PHE A 129 -23.62 17.41 5.96
N ARG A 130 -24.03 16.69 4.91
CA ARG A 130 -24.63 17.27 3.69
C ARG A 130 -23.75 18.36 3.07
N TRP A 131 -22.46 18.08 3.02
CA TRP A 131 -21.45 18.97 2.47
C TRP A 131 -21.31 18.77 0.96
N SER A 132 -21.50 19.85 0.20
CA SER A 132 -21.40 19.88 -1.26
C SER A 132 -20.13 20.59 -1.78
N GLY A 133 -19.19 20.95 -0.90
CA GLY A 133 -17.97 21.68 -1.27
C GLY A 133 -18.06 23.22 -1.17
N GLN A 134 -19.18 23.77 -0.73
CA GLN A 134 -19.39 25.22 -0.57
C GLN A 134 -18.92 25.71 0.81
N LYS A 135 -18.25 26.87 0.89
CA LYS A 135 -17.69 27.42 2.14
C LYS A 135 -18.73 27.69 3.24
N ASP A 136 -19.99 27.94 2.89
CA ASP A 136 -21.03 28.36 3.84
C ASP A 136 -21.89 27.17 4.31
N TRP A 137 -21.26 26.27 5.07
CA TRP A 137 -21.99 25.23 5.75
C TRP A 137 -22.57 25.73 7.07
N THR A 138 -23.84 25.39 7.30
CA THR A 138 -24.55 25.71 8.53
C THR A 138 -25.07 24.44 9.21
N PRO A 139 -25.14 24.42 10.55
CA PRO A 139 -25.67 23.31 11.34
C PRO A 139 -27.06 22.81 10.90
N ASP A 140 -27.93 23.71 10.44
CA ASP A 140 -29.31 23.40 10.03
C ASP A 140 -29.40 22.37 8.90
N ARG A 141 -28.32 22.23 8.11
CA ARG A 141 -28.23 21.24 7.05
C ARG A 141 -28.33 19.81 7.57
N ILE A 142 -27.91 19.54 8.81
CA ILE A 142 -27.95 18.19 9.38
C ILE A 142 -29.37 17.72 9.72
N ARG A 143 -30.37 18.61 9.77
CA ARG A 143 -31.77 18.31 10.18
C ARG A 143 -31.83 17.55 11.53
N ARG A 144 -32.99 16.99 11.88
CA ARG A 144 -33.21 16.10 13.05
C ARG A 144 -32.54 14.72 12.90
N LYS A 145 -31.35 14.64 12.29
CA LYS A 145 -30.59 13.38 12.29
C LYS A 145 -30.17 13.07 13.73
N HIS A 146 -30.31 11.81 14.12
CA HIS A 146 -29.69 11.31 15.34
C HIS A 146 -28.17 11.46 15.22
N ILE A 147 -27.54 12.04 16.24
CA ILE A 147 -26.09 12.23 16.31
C ILE A 147 -25.55 11.14 17.23
N PRO A 148 -24.65 10.26 16.75
CA PRO A 148 -24.08 9.22 17.59
C PRO A 148 -23.19 9.85 18.68
N PRO A 149 -23.16 9.28 19.90
CA PRO A 149 -22.29 9.76 20.97
C PRO A 149 -20.79 9.66 20.64
N VAL A 150 -20.41 8.74 19.75
CA VAL A 150 -19.03 8.53 19.32
C VAL A 150 -18.93 8.59 17.80
N VAL A 151 -17.95 9.35 17.30
CA VAL A 151 -17.59 9.41 15.89
C VAL A 151 -16.12 9.03 15.72
N ILE A 152 -15.85 8.04 14.88
CA ILE A 152 -14.49 7.76 14.42
C ILE A 152 -14.35 8.39 13.03
N TRP A 153 -13.45 9.34 12.87
CA TRP A 153 -13.19 9.95 11.58
C TRP A 153 -11.92 9.34 10.99
N ASP A 154 -12.08 8.51 9.96
CA ASP A 154 -10.96 7.85 9.29
C ASP A 154 -10.40 8.70 8.13
N GLU A 155 -9.12 8.50 7.86
CA GLU A 155 -8.35 9.19 6.82
C GLU A 155 -8.38 10.72 6.90
N VAL A 156 -8.36 11.29 8.11
CA VAL A 156 -8.46 12.76 8.32
C VAL A 156 -7.35 13.56 7.62
N CYS A 157 -6.17 12.97 7.42
CA CYS A 157 -5.06 13.63 6.72
C CYS A 157 -5.35 13.91 5.24
N THR A 158 -6.38 13.28 4.66
CA THR A 158 -6.85 13.53 3.29
C THR A 158 -7.91 14.63 3.22
N VAL A 159 -8.44 15.07 4.36
CA VAL A 159 -9.47 16.11 4.47
C VAL A 159 -8.79 17.48 4.63
N PRO A 160 -9.19 18.52 3.88
CA PRO A 160 -8.62 19.86 4.05
C PRO A 160 -8.86 20.40 5.47
N ARG A 161 -7.87 21.05 6.09
CA ARG A 161 -7.98 21.63 7.44
C ARG A 161 -9.26 22.44 7.64
N ALA A 162 -9.53 23.40 6.76
CA ALA A 162 -10.69 24.29 6.90
C ALA A 162 -12.03 23.54 6.95
N VAL A 163 -12.12 22.39 6.27
CA VAL A 163 -13.32 21.54 6.28
C VAL A 163 -13.38 20.74 7.58
N LEU A 164 -12.26 20.17 8.00
CA LEU A 164 -12.17 19.39 9.22
C LEU A 164 -12.47 20.24 10.47
N GLU A 165 -11.95 21.47 10.51
CA GLU A 165 -12.13 22.45 11.59
C GLU A 165 -13.62 22.76 11.86
N ILE A 166 -14.37 23.14 10.82
CA ILE A 166 -15.81 23.44 10.91
C ILE A 166 -16.59 22.28 11.53
N PHE A 167 -16.31 21.06 11.07
CA PHE A 167 -17.06 19.88 11.46
C PHE A 167 -16.66 19.31 12.81
N LEU A 168 -15.36 19.37 13.15
CA LEU A 168 -14.89 18.99 14.48
C LEU A 168 -15.44 19.93 15.55
N ASP A 169 -15.42 21.24 15.31
CA ASP A 169 -16.01 22.23 16.24
C ASP A 169 -17.48 21.92 16.51
N TRP A 170 -18.24 21.64 15.46
CA TRP A 170 -19.66 21.33 15.57
C TRP A 170 -19.94 20.03 16.35
N LEU A 171 -19.13 18.99 16.16
CA LEU A 171 -19.25 17.70 16.88
C LEU A 171 -18.90 17.87 18.36
N VAL A 172 -17.75 18.49 18.66
CA VAL A 172 -17.26 18.66 20.03
C VAL A 172 -18.19 19.55 20.84
N GLN A 173 -18.73 20.63 20.27
CA GLN A 173 -19.72 21.50 20.92
C GLN A 173 -21.02 20.77 21.32
N ARG A 174 -21.32 19.63 20.69
CA ARG A 174 -22.48 18.78 21.01
C ARG A 174 -22.16 17.66 21.98
N GLY A 175 -20.95 17.63 22.54
CA GLY A 175 -20.51 16.56 23.43
C GLY A 175 -20.29 15.22 22.72
N VAL A 176 -20.11 15.22 21.39
CA VAL A 176 -19.74 14.00 20.67
C VAL A 176 -18.25 13.74 20.90
N GLN A 177 -17.94 12.52 21.30
CA GLN A 177 -16.57 12.05 21.40
C GLN A 177 -16.04 11.69 20.01
N VAL A 178 -14.92 12.32 19.60
CA VAL A 178 -14.37 12.16 18.26
C VAL A 178 -12.97 11.55 18.31
N VAL A 179 -12.78 10.45 17.57
CA VAL A 179 -11.46 9.85 17.34
C VAL A 179 -11.07 10.05 15.88
N CYS A 180 -10.14 10.95 15.64
CA CYS A 180 -9.51 11.15 14.34
C CYS A 180 -8.45 10.07 14.11
N CYS A 181 -8.53 9.39 12.97
CA CYS A 181 -7.53 8.43 12.50
C CYS A 181 -6.90 8.97 11.21
N GLY A 182 -5.57 9.10 11.16
CA GLY A 182 -4.89 9.63 9.99
C GLY A 182 -3.52 9.02 9.75
N ASP A 183 -3.01 9.23 8.54
CA ASP A 183 -1.63 8.97 8.18
C ASP A 183 -1.05 10.20 7.51
N GLN A 184 -0.21 10.96 8.22
CA GLN A 184 0.49 12.11 7.64
C GLN A 184 1.41 11.76 6.45
N GLY A 185 1.74 10.47 6.27
CA GLY A 185 2.49 9.98 5.12
C GLY A 185 1.64 9.80 3.86
N GLN A 186 0.32 9.93 3.95
CA GLN A 186 -0.55 9.90 2.77
C GLN A 186 -0.42 11.16 1.91
N PRO A 187 -0.87 11.09 0.64
CA PRO A 187 -1.01 12.27 -0.19
C PRO A 187 -1.80 13.35 0.55
N ARG A 188 -1.30 14.59 0.48
CA ARG A 188 -1.99 15.76 1.04
C ARG A 188 -3.38 15.92 0.41
N PRO A 189 -4.30 16.62 1.09
CA PRO A 189 -5.58 16.97 0.50
C PRO A 189 -5.39 17.63 -0.87
N ILE A 190 -6.26 17.32 -1.82
CA ILE A 190 -6.16 17.82 -3.21
C ILE A 190 -6.16 19.36 -3.23
N ALA A 191 -6.90 19.98 -2.32
CA ALA A 191 -6.94 21.42 -2.12
C ALA A 191 -6.91 21.75 -0.62
N GLY A 192 -6.28 22.87 -0.27
CA GLY A 192 -6.20 23.35 1.12
C GLY A 192 -5.03 22.78 1.92
N ALA A 193 -4.90 23.28 3.15
CA ALA A 193 -3.82 22.87 4.06
C ALA A 193 -4.07 21.47 4.65
N SER A 194 -2.99 20.73 4.90
CA SER A 194 -3.05 19.49 5.68
C SER A 194 -3.50 19.79 7.12
N PRO A 195 -4.39 18.99 7.71
CA PRO A 195 -4.84 19.19 9.08
C PRO A 195 -3.85 18.68 10.13
N HIS A 196 -2.80 17.94 9.76
CA HIS A 196 -1.99 17.17 10.71
C HIS A 196 -1.42 17.99 11.88
N ALA A 197 -0.68 19.07 11.59
CA ALA A 197 -0.04 19.89 12.63
C ALA A 197 -1.08 20.58 13.52
N TRP A 198 -2.11 21.18 12.90
CA TRP A 198 -3.22 21.83 13.59
C TRP A 198 -3.99 20.85 14.50
N LEU A 199 -4.28 19.64 14.01
CA LEU A 199 -5.05 18.65 14.77
C LEU A 199 -4.25 18.14 15.96
N LYS A 200 -2.93 17.98 15.82
CA LYS A 200 -2.02 17.59 16.91
C LYS A 200 -1.97 18.63 18.02
N GLU A 201 -2.02 19.92 17.69
CA GLU A 201 -2.08 21.01 18.67
C GLU A 201 -3.45 21.13 19.33
N ARG A 202 -4.51 20.72 18.63
CA ARG A 202 -5.90 20.91 19.06
C ARG A 202 -6.48 19.75 19.87
N CYS A 203 -6.06 18.51 19.62
CA CYS A 203 -6.65 17.35 20.28
C CYS A 203 -6.27 17.24 21.76
N ASP A 204 -7.16 16.68 22.57
CA ASP A 204 -6.91 16.41 23.99
C ASP A 204 -5.92 15.25 24.17
N TYR A 205 -5.89 14.33 23.21
CA TYR A 205 -5.01 13.17 23.19
C TYR A 205 -4.44 12.93 21.80
N TYR A 206 -3.12 12.81 21.71
CA TYR A 206 -2.39 12.48 20.50
C TYR A 206 -1.56 11.22 20.70
N GLU A 207 -1.61 10.32 19.73
CA GLU A 207 -0.74 9.14 19.69
C GLU A 207 -0.17 8.92 18.28
N GLU A 208 1.16 8.77 18.21
CA GLU A 208 1.85 8.30 17.00
C GLU A 208 2.06 6.78 17.08
N ILE A 209 1.30 6.04 16.30
CA ILE A 209 1.41 4.59 16.18
C ILE A 209 2.44 4.24 15.11
N THR A 210 3.58 3.72 15.54
CA THR A 210 4.71 3.35 14.67
C THR A 210 4.71 1.86 14.27
N VAL A 211 3.90 1.04 14.94
CA VAL A 211 3.79 -0.40 14.69
C VAL A 211 2.97 -0.65 13.42
N ASP A 212 3.45 -1.54 12.56
CA ASP A 212 2.71 -2.04 11.39
C ASP A 212 2.31 -3.50 11.64
N HIS A 213 1.05 -3.72 12.01
CA HIS A 213 0.53 -5.06 12.31
C HIS A 213 0.28 -5.90 11.04
N ARG A 214 0.31 -5.30 9.84
CA ARG A 214 0.09 -6.02 8.58
C ARG A 214 1.38 -6.55 7.96
N SER A 215 2.52 -5.90 8.23
CA SER A 215 3.80 -6.35 7.68
C SER A 215 4.32 -7.58 8.41
N ARG A 216 4.41 -8.71 7.70
CA ARG A 216 5.05 -9.94 8.20
C ARG A 216 6.57 -9.97 7.95
N CYS A 217 7.08 -9.03 7.15
CA CYS A 217 8.49 -8.94 6.81
C CYS A 217 9.14 -7.79 7.60
N GLU A 218 10.12 -8.12 8.44
CA GLU A 218 10.87 -7.12 9.22
C GLU A 218 11.64 -6.16 8.32
N LYS A 219 12.31 -6.67 7.28
CA LYS A 219 13.08 -5.84 6.33
C LYS A 219 12.20 -4.80 5.64
N LEU A 220 11.01 -5.19 5.19
CA LEU A 220 10.08 -4.25 4.55
C LEU A 220 9.37 -3.35 5.54
N SER A 221 9.09 -3.83 6.75
CA SER A 221 8.59 -2.99 7.83
C SER A 221 9.61 -1.88 8.17
N ALA A 222 10.89 -2.23 8.26
CA ALA A 222 11.98 -1.28 8.44
C ALA A 222 12.10 -0.30 7.25
N LEU A 223 12.09 -0.80 6.01
CA LEU A 223 12.11 0.06 4.82
C LEU A 223 10.93 1.04 4.80
N LYS A 224 9.71 0.54 5.01
CA LYS A 224 8.48 1.33 5.04
C LYS A 224 8.55 2.43 6.11
N ARG A 225 9.05 2.10 7.31
CA ARG A 225 9.28 3.09 8.38
C ARG A 225 10.32 4.14 7.96
N ALA A 226 11.45 3.71 7.39
CA ALA A 226 12.54 4.60 6.98
C ALA A 226 12.14 5.58 5.88
N ILE A 227 11.31 5.15 4.92
CA ILE A 227 10.86 6.01 3.82
C ILE A 227 9.62 6.84 4.16
N ARG A 228 8.90 6.52 5.26
CA ARG A 228 7.72 7.28 5.69
C ARG A 228 8.12 8.75 5.94
N LEU A 229 7.31 9.69 5.42
CA LEU A 229 7.54 11.14 5.48
C LEU A 229 8.77 11.69 4.76
N GLN A 230 9.56 10.82 4.13
CA GLN A 230 10.67 11.27 3.30
C GLN A 230 10.15 11.92 2.02
N SER A 231 10.97 12.76 1.39
CA SER A 231 10.63 13.32 0.07
C SER A 231 10.43 12.21 -0.96
N ASN A 232 9.59 12.44 -1.97
CA ASN A 232 9.38 11.49 -3.07
C ASN A 232 10.71 11.02 -3.69
N LYS A 233 11.73 11.89 -3.74
CA LYS A 233 13.06 11.57 -4.24
C LYS A 233 13.75 10.49 -3.39
N ILE A 234 13.74 10.65 -2.06
CA ILE A 234 14.34 9.69 -1.12
C ILE A 234 13.54 8.39 -1.13
N GLN A 235 12.20 8.46 -1.05
CA GLN A 235 11.35 7.28 -1.13
C GLN A 235 11.63 6.46 -2.41
N CYS A 236 11.69 7.13 -3.57
CA CYS A 236 12.03 6.47 -4.83
C CYS A 236 13.43 5.83 -4.81
N LYS A 237 14.43 6.52 -4.25
CA LYS A 237 15.81 6.02 -4.17
C LYS A 237 15.89 4.74 -3.33
N GLU A 238 15.31 4.74 -2.14
CA GLU A 238 15.33 3.58 -1.24
C GLU A 238 14.50 2.41 -1.80
N MET A 239 13.34 2.69 -2.39
CA MET A 239 12.54 1.66 -3.07
C MET A 239 13.30 1.00 -4.23
N ARG A 240 14.09 1.75 -5.01
CA ARG A 240 14.91 1.17 -6.09
C ARG A 240 16.03 0.27 -5.58
N LYS A 241 16.62 0.59 -4.42
CA LYS A 241 17.61 -0.31 -3.77
C LYS A 241 16.94 -1.63 -3.36
N ALA A 242 15.72 -1.56 -2.84
CA ALA A 242 14.94 -2.73 -2.43
C ALA A 242 14.36 -3.52 -3.61
N LEU A 243 14.16 -2.87 -4.77
CA LEU A 243 13.64 -3.45 -6.01
C LEU A 243 14.68 -3.35 -7.13
N PRO A 244 15.81 -4.09 -7.05
CA PRO A 244 16.97 -3.87 -7.89
C PRO A 244 16.77 -4.27 -9.37
N ARG A 245 15.73 -5.06 -9.69
CA ARG A 245 15.45 -5.50 -11.06
C ARG A 245 14.29 -4.69 -11.65
N CYS A 246 14.62 -3.80 -12.58
CA CYS A 246 13.65 -3.14 -13.45
C CYS A 246 13.51 -3.96 -14.73
N ARG A 247 12.39 -4.68 -14.90
CA ARG A 247 12.12 -5.39 -16.15
C ARG A 247 11.61 -4.41 -17.20
N GLY A 248 12.05 -4.59 -18.45
CA GLY A 248 11.38 -3.98 -19.59
C GLY A 248 9.99 -4.59 -19.78
N TRP A 249 9.08 -3.85 -20.43
CA TRP A 249 7.71 -4.31 -20.68
C TRP A 249 7.65 -5.70 -21.35
N ALA A 250 8.50 -5.96 -22.35
CA ALA A 250 8.55 -7.27 -23.02
C ALA A 250 8.85 -8.42 -22.05
N ASN A 251 9.93 -8.30 -21.27
CA ASN A 251 10.33 -9.32 -20.29
C ASN A 251 9.32 -9.49 -19.14
N PHE A 252 8.54 -8.47 -18.84
CA PHE A 252 7.45 -8.55 -17.86
C PHE A 252 6.28 -9.37 -18.41
N VAL A 253 5.83 -9.08 -19.64
CA VAL A 253 4.68 -9.76 -20.26
C VAL A 253 4.89 -11.27 -20.34
N ASP A 254 6.12 -11.72 -20.60
CA ASP A 254 6.47 -13.14 -20.70
C ASP A 254 6.37 -13.90 -19.37
N VAL A 255 6.55 -13.23 -18.23
CA VAL A 255 6.48 -13.84 -16.90
C VAL A 255 5.21 -13.47 -16.13
N TRP A 256 4.40 -12.57 -16.68
CA TRP A 256 3.19 -12.07 -16.03
C TRP A 256 2.13 -13.16 -15.91
N HIS A 257 1.53 -13.25 -14.73
CA HIS A 257 0.41 -14.13 -14.43
C HIS A 257 -0.87 -13.31 -14.17
N PRO A 258 -2.08 -13.78 -14.57
CA PRO A 258 -3.35 -13.09 -14.28
C PRO A 258 -3.65 -12.81 -12.80
N ARG A 259 -2.88 -13.42 -11.87
CA ARG A 259 -2.98 -13.19 -10.43
C ARG A 259 -2.09 -12.02 -9.95
N ASP A 260 -1.20 -11.52 -10.80
CA ASP A 260 -0.29 -10.45 -10.46
C ASP A 260 -1.02 -9.11 -10.44
N LEU A 261 -0.73 -8.31 -9.40
CA LEU A 261 -1.26 -6.96 -9.29
C LEU A 261 -0.31 -5.96 -9.94
N LEU A 262 -0.79 -5.27 -10.97
CA LEU A 262 -0.04 -4.17 -11.59
C LEU A 262 -0.37 -2.83 -10.92
N LEU A 263 0.61 -2.21 -10.30
CA LEU A 263 0.51 -0.86 -9.75
C LEU A 263 1.05 0.16 -10.76
N VAL A 264 0.20 1.08 -11.20
CA VAL A 264 0.56 2.13 -12.16
C VAL A 264 0.13 3.49 -11.61
N THR A 265 1.02 4.47 -11.71
CA THR A 265 0.84 5.82 -11.14
C THR A 265 -0.27 6.64 -11.81
N ARG A 266 -0.66 6.30 -13.04
CA ARG A 266 -1.66 7.05 -13.83
C ARG A 266 -2.65 6.12 -14.52
N LYS A 267 -3.88 6.61 -14.70
CA LYS A 267 -4.98 5.89 -15.36
C LYS A 267 -4.66 5.49 -16.80
N ALA A 268 -4.18 6.42 -17.63
CA ALA A 268 -3.91 6.15 -19.04
C ALA A 268 -2.91 4.99 -19.27
N PRO A 269 -1.69 4.98 -18.68
CA PRO A 269 -0.77 3.86 -18.83
C PRO A 269 -1.31 2.58 -18.18
N ARG A 270 -2.11 2.66 -17.10
CA ARG A 270 -2.78 1.49 -16.51
C ARG A 270 -3.75 0.85 -17.51
N ASP A 271 -4.64 1.65 -18.09
CA ASP A 271 -5.68 1.16 -19.00
C ASP A 271 -5.04 0.57 -20.27
N ARG A 272 -3.94 1.16 -20.77
CA ARG A 272 -3.14 0.60 -21.87
C ARG A 272 -2.45 -0.71 -21.50
N ALA A 273 -1.80 -0.77 -20.34
CA ALA A 273 -1.16 -1.98 -19.84
C ALA A 273 -2.16 -3.12 -19.69
N GLN A 274 -3.33 -2.82 -19.12
CA GLN A 274 -4.42 -3.78 -18.96
C GLN A 274 -4.93 -4.29 -20.31
N LYS A 275 -5.10 -3.42 -21.31
CA LYS A 275 -5.46 -3.82 -22.68
C LYS A 275 -4.43 -4.79 -23.27
N LEU A 276 -3.14 -4.44 -23.19
CA LEU A 276 -2.05 -5.27 -23.74
C LEU A 276 -1.97 -6.64 -23.04
N LEU A 277 -2.14 -6.69 -21.72
CA LEU A 277 -2.15 -7.95 -20.97
C LEU A 277 -3.36 -8.82 -21.31
N PHE A 278 -4.54 -8.22 -21.52
CA PHE A 278 -5.71 -8.96 -22.01
C PHE A 278 -5.52 -9.51 -23.42
N GLU A 279 -4.93 -8.72 -24.33
CA GLU A 279 -4.61 -9.17 -25.69
C GLU A 279 -3.59 -10.32 -25.67
N HIS A 280 -2.56 -10.23 -24.82
CA HIS A 280 -1.60 -11.31 -24.62
C HIS A 280 -2.25 -12.59 -24.09
N HIS A 281 -3.12 -12.49 -23.08
CA HIS A 281 -3.81 -13.64 -22.51
C HIS A 281 -4.78 -14.32 -23.49
N LYS A 282 -5.40 -13.56 -24.40
CA LYS A 282 -6.31 -14.08 -25.43
C LYS A 282 -5.60 -14.84 -26.56
N ASN A 283 -4.28 -14.71 -26.70
CA ASN A 283 -3.50 -15.32 -27.78
C ASN A 283 -2.62 -16.47 -27.24
N PRO A 284 -3.18 -17.69 -27.02
CA PRO A 284 -2.45 -18.82 -26.45
C PRO A 284 -1.33 -19.38 -27.35
N SER A 285 -1.22 -18.93 -28.60
CA SER A 285 -0.28 -19.48 -29.60
C SER A 285 1.20 -19.15 -29.34
N ARG A 286 1.54 -18.26 -28.40
CA ARG A 286 2.95 -18.00 -27.99
C ARG A 286 3.38 -18.72 -26.71
N THR A 287 2.44 -19.11 -25.86
CA THR A 287 2.75 -19.61 -24.50
C THR A 287 3.21 -21.07 -24.48
N ASN A 288 2.89 -21.85 -25.54
CA ASN A 288 3.25 -23.27 -25.60
C ASN A 288 4.55 -23.59 -26.38
N GLN A 289 5.11 -22.67 -27.18
CA GLN A 289 6.34 -22.97 -27.94
C GLN A 289 7.62 -22.87 -27.10
N SER A 290 7.64 -22.09 -26.01
CA SER A 290 8.83 -21.95 -25.15
C SER A 290 8.94 -23.04 -24.07
N ARG A 291 7.83 -23.69 -23.69
CA ARG A 291 7.84 -24.84 -22.75
C ARG A 291 8.06 -26.19 -23.43
N LEU A 292 7.69 -26.34 -24.70
CA LEU A 292 7.92 -27.60 -25.44
C LEU A 292 9.34 -27.74 -26.00
N SER A 293 10.12 -26.66 -26.12
CA SER A 293 11.50 -26.74 -26.60
C SER A 293 12.53 -27.10 -25.53
N THR A 294 12.16 -27.06 -24.24
CA THR A 294 13.05 -27.43 -23.14
C THR A 294 12.91 -28.90 -22.71
N ASP A 295 11.79 -29.57 -23.03
CA ASP A 295 11.55 -30.98 -22.66
C ASP A 295 11.89 -32.01 -23.77
N LEU A 296 12.20 -31.58 -25.00
CA LEU A 296 12.62 -32.48 -26.09
C LEU A 296 14.15 -32.57 -26.28
N GLY A 297 14.93 -31.88 -25.45
CA GLY A 297 16.40 -31.79 -25.58
C GLY A 297 17.22 -32.81 -24.78
N THR A 298 16.60 -33.70 -23.99
CA THR A 298 17.34 -34.51 -23.00
C THR A 298 17.21 -36.03 -23.12
N HIS A 299 16.66 -36.58 -24.23
CA HIS A 299 16.53 -38.03 -24.38
C HIS A 299 16.95 -38.68 -25.72
N ALA A 300 17.62 -37.96 -26.63
CA ALA A 300 18.11 -38.55 -27.88
C ALA A 300 19.62 -38.31 -28.07
N SER A 301 20.44 -38.90 -27.21
CA SER A 301 21.88 -39.10 -27.48
C SER A 301 22.42 -40.22 -26.60
N LYS A 302 22.05 -41.47 -26.89
CA LYS A 302 22.74 -42.65 -26.34
C LYS A 302 22.36 -43.96 -27.05
N THR A 303 22.61 -44.06 -28.35
CA THR A 303 23.01 -45.34 -28.98
C THR A 303 23.41 -45.06 -30.43
N PHE A 304 24.69 -45.23 -30.75
CA PHE A 304 25.21 -45.89 -31.95
C PHE A 304 26.71 -45.59 -32.07
N LEU A 305 27.54 -46.51 -31.57
CA LEU A 305 28.92 -46.67 -31.99
C LEU A 305 29.40 -48.07 -31.56
N SER A 306 29.31 -49.00 -32.49
CA SER A 306 30.43 -49.87 -32.91
C SER A 306 29.88 -51.14 -33.55
N GLN A 307 30.22 -51.35 -34.81
CA GLN A 307 30.88 -52.56 -35.31
C GLN A 307 31.01 -52.44 -36.84
N SER A 308 32.18 -51.94 -37.27
CA SER A 308 32.73 -52.27 -38.59
C SER A 308 34.16 -52.75 -38.36
N GLN A 309 34.33 -54.05 -38.21
CA GLN A 309 35.61 -54.69 -38.44
C GLN A 309 35.57 -55.35 -39.81
N ALA A 310 36.56 -54.98 -40.61
CA ALA A 310 36.87 -55.54 -41.90
C ALA A 310 37.33 -57.00 -41.77
N GLN A 311 36.87 -57.86 -42.68
CA GLN A 311 37.63 -59.01 -43.13
C GLN A 311 37.63 -59.06 -44.65
N THR A 312 38.83 -58.87 -45.20
CA THR A 312 39.23 -59.21 -46.56
C THR A 312 39.64 -60.68 -46.61
N GLY A 313 39.23 -61.40 -47.65
CA GLY A 313 39.78 -62.72 -48.00
C GLY A 313 39.03 -63.37 -49.17
N PRO A 314 39.70 -64.05 -50.14
CA PRO A 314 39.27 -64.04 -51.54
C PRO A 314 38.76 -65.39 -52.12
N ARG A 315 38.26 -65.30 -53.37
CA ARG A 315 38.36 -66.23 -54.53
C ARG A 315 37.20 -67.20 -54.89
N LYS A 316 36.87 -67.14 -56.20
CA LYS A 316 36.33 -68.14 -57.15
C LYS A 316 34.83 -68.46 -57.04
N ASN A 317 34.03 -68.51 -58.12
CA ASN A 317 34.26 -68.62 -59.57
C ASN A 317 33.62 -67.47 -60.37
#